data_AF-A0A419JAN7-F1
#
_entry.id   AF-A0A419JAN7-F1
#
_cell.length_a   1.000
_cell.length_b   1.000
_cell.length_c   1.000
_cell.angle_alpha   90.00
_cell.angle_beta   90.00
_cell.angle_gamma   90.00
#
_symmetry.space_group_name_H-M   'P 1'
#
loop_
_entity.id
_entity.type
_entity.pdbx_description
1 polymer ?
#
loop_
_entity_poly.entity_id
_entity_poly.type
_entity_poly.pdbx_seq_one_letter_code
_entity_poly.pdbx_strand_id
1 'polypeptide(L)'
;IPSLKPPYMEAEISPELIPEGFNYYAAGHIHKPYKEEFKKGLLVYSGSIETVNYDEVKNEKGFYYVRVDENGNVNPQFIKLESTRKFLVLEQDFTGMTPSKITELAVQLVKGADEPGVVIIPVLKGTLPVEASRAAVDIAKVRNAAEKALIVHPVVLLRESGVSEEVVRSIFESEFKDLKTKAFEYFLQIFSERYSSEEAEKIARVAVRLIEPLTKKEEEKVKQTLEELLK
;
A
#
# COMPACT_ATOMS: atom_id res chain seq x y z
N ILE A 1 -15.64 -13.04 -18.59
CA ILE A 1 -15.45 -12.28 -17.33
C ILE A 1 -14.29 -12.70 -16.36
N PRO A 2 -13.47 -13.76 -16.54
CA PRO A 2 -12.48 -14.13 -15.50
C PRO A 2 -11.26 -13.20 -15.33
N SER A 3 -11.01 -12.26 -16.24
CA SER A 3 -9.75 -11.49 -16.29
C SER A 3 -9.81 -10.11 -15.64
N LEU A 4 -10.99 -9.63 -15.24
CA LEU A 4 -11.16 -8.31 -14.64
C LEU A 4 -11.61 -8.46 -13.20
N LYS A 5 -10.66 -8.27 -12.28
CA LYS A 5 -10.97 -8.21 -10.85
C LYS A 5 -11.23 -6.75 -10.47
N PRO A 6 -12.38 -6.42 -9.88
CA PRO A 6 -12.56 -5.13 -9.23
C PRO A 6 -11.54 -4.99 -8.09
N PRO A 7 -11.04 -3.77 -7.82
CA PRO A 7 -9.97 -3.58 -6.87
C PRO A 7 -10.34 -3.87 -5.40
N TYR A 8 -11.64 -3.98 -5.05
CA TYR A 8 -12.06 -4.04 -3.63
C TYR A 8 -13.18 -5.03 -3.26
N MET A 9 -13.82 -5.73 -4.20
CA MET A 9 -14.98 -6.58 -3.86
C MET A 9 -15.31 -7.58 -4.97
N GLU A 10 -15.28 -8.88 -4.69
CA GLU A 10 -15.71 -9.93 -5.64
C GLU A 10 -17.16 -9.71 -6.09
N ALA A 11 -17.48 -10.12 -7.32
CA ALA A 11 -18.84 -9.98 -7.83
C ALA A 11 -19.81 -10.76 -6.93
N GLU A 12 -20.86 -10.09 -6.44
CA GLU A 12 -21.85 -10.68 -5.52
C GLU A 12 -22.67 -11.82 -6.17
N ILE A 13 -22.61 -11.95 -7.51
CA ILE A 13 -23.34 -12.95 -8.28
C ILE A 13 -22.44 -13.63 -9.30
N SER A 14 -22.56 -14.95 -9.40
CA SER A 14 -21.88 -15.75 -10.41
C SER A 14 -22.44 -15.45 -11.81
N PRO A 15 -21.61 -15.36 -12.87
CA PRO A 15 -22.09 -15.06 -14.23
C PRO A 15 -23.16 -16.03 -14.75
N GLU A 16 -23.16 -17.28 -14.26
CA GLU A 16 -24.12 -18.33 -14.62
C GLU A 16 -25.54 -18.01 -14.15
N LEU A 17 -25.67 -17.26 -13.05
CA LEU A 17 -26.96 -16.87 -12.47
C LEU A 17 -27.59 -15.66 -13.18
N ILE A 18 -26.86 -14.99 -14.07
CA ILE A 18 -27.40 -13.88 -14.86
C ILE A 18 -28.37 -14.46 -15.92
N PRO A 19 -29.64 -14.02 -15.99
CA PRO A 19 -30.60 -14.56 -16.93
C PRO A 19 -30.18 -14.36 -18.39
N GLU A 20 -30.58 -15.28 -19.26
CA GLU A 20 -30.30 -15.19 -20.70
C GLU A 20 -31.37 -14.39 -21.45
N GLY A 21 -31.14 -14.16 -22.74
CA GLY A 21 -32.12 -13.57 -23.65
C GLY A 21 -32.01 -12.05 -23.84
N PHE A 22 -31.11 -11.39 -23.13
CA PHE A 22 -30.81 -9.97 -23.35
C PHE A 22 -29.78 -9.78 -24.46
N ASN A 23 -30.02 -8.81 -25.35
CA ASN A 23 -29.06 -8.36 -26.35
C ASN A 23 -27.91 -7.54 -25.72
N TYR A 24 -28.17 -6.90 -24.58
CA TYR A 24 -27.23 -6.02 -23.88
C TYR A 24 -27.29 -6.19 -22.37
N TYR A 25 -26.14 -6.35 -21.73
CA TYR A 25 -25.98 -6.40 -20.29
C TYR A 25 -25.22 -5.16 -19.83
N ALA A 26 -25.95 -4.18 -19.29
CA ALA A 26 -25.39 -2.95 -18.74
C ALA A 26 -24.85 -3.20 -17.32
N ALA A 27 -23.54 -3.38 -17.19
CA ALA A 27 -22.90 -3.69 -15.91
C ALA A 27 -22.19 -2.48 -15.28
N GLY A 28 -21.94 -2.58 -13.98
CA GLY A 28 -21.26 -1.57 -13.15
C GLY A 28 -20.17 -2.20 -12.27
N HIS A 29 -19.72 -1.52 -11.22
CA HIS A 29 -18.69 -1.99 -10.27
C HIS A 29 -17.24 -1.97 -10.77
N ILE A 30 -16.99 -2.38 -12.01
CA ILE A 30 -15.64 -2.34 -12.60
C ILE A 30 -15.33 -0.94 -13.12
N HIS A 31 -14.29 -0.29 -12.58
CA HIS A 31 -13.90 1.08 -12.91
C HIS A 31 -13.13 1.22 -14.24
N LYS A 32 -12.70 0.11 -14.85
CA LYS A 32 -12.08 0.10 -16.17
C LYS A 32 -13.15 -0.16 -17.24
N PRO A 33 -13.27 0.68 -18.28
CA PRO A 33 -14.17 0.40 -19.39
C PRO A 33 -13.83 -0.93 -20.04
N TYR A 34 -14.86 -1.74 -20.30
CA TYR A 34 -14.70 -3.07 -20.86
C TYR A 34 -15.96 -3.54 -21.56
N LYS A 35 -15.79 -4.35 -22.61
CA LYS A 35 -16.89 -5.04 -23.28
C LYS A 35 -16.45 -6.44 -23.74
N GLU A 36 -17.35 -7.40 -23.63
CA GLU A 36 -17.17 -8.76 -24.16
C GLU A 36 -18.51 -9.35 -24.60
N GLU A 37 -18.45 -10.31 -25.52
CA GLU A 37 -19.61 -11.15 -25.80
C GLU A 37 -19.95 -11.97 -24.55
N PHE A 38 -21.23 -11.97 -24.18
CA PHE A 38 -21.71 -12.65 -22.99
C PHE A 38 -23.05 -13.30 -23.28
N LYS A 39 -23.07 -14.63 -23.23
CA LYS A 39 -24.20 -15.45 -23.68
C LYS A 39 -24.55 -15.11 -25.14
N LYS A 40 -25.79 -14.70 -25.42
CA LYS A 40 -26.25 -14.25 -26.75
C LYS A 40 -26.24 -12.73 -26.92
N GLY A 41 -25.71 -11.98 -25.96
CA GLY A 41 -25.68 -10.52 -25.99
C GLY A 41 -24.29 -9.96 -25.72
N LEU A 42 -24.24 -8.64 -25.48
CA LEU A 42 -23.01 -7.92 -25.19
C LEU A 42 -22.99 -7.44 -23.74
N LEU A 43 -21.98 -7.83 -22.97
CA LEU A 43 -21.72 -7.31 -21.63
C LEU A 43 -20.82 -6.10 -21.71
N VAL A 44 -21.23 -5.01 -21.07
CA VAL A 44 -20.47 -3.76 -21.08
C VAL A 44 -20.39 -3.15 -19.69
N TYR A 45 -19.15 -2.90 -19.27
CA TYR A 45 -18.82 -2.07 -18.12
C TYR A 45 -18.39 -0.70 -18.63
N SER A 46 -19.12 0.35 -18.23
CA SER A 46 -18.78 1.71 -18.66
C SER A 46 -17.50 2.25 -18.02
N GLY A 47 -17.02 1.64 -16.93
CA GLY A 47 -15.94 2.18 -16.13
C GLY A 47 -16.42 3.32 -15.22
N SER A 48 -15.46 3.99 -14.57
CA SER A 48 -15.72 5.19 -13.79
C SER A 48 -15.62 6.45 -14.65
N ILE A 49 -16.42 7.47 -14.32
CA ILE A 49 -16.40 8.78 -14.99
C ILE A 49 -15.31 9.71 -14.47
N GLU A 50 -14.71 9.36 -13.32
CA GLU A 50 -13.61 10.09 -12.69
C GLU A 50 -12.58 9.11 -12.10
N THR A 51 -11.42 9.63 -11.72
CA THR A 51 -10.37 8.85 -11.06
C THR A 51 -10.67 8.70 -9.58
N VAL A 52 -10.87 7.46 -9.13
CA VAL A 52 -11.13 7.15 -7.70
C VAL A 52 -9.83 6.82 -6.98
N ASN A 53 -8.95 6.05 -7.62
CA ASN A 53 -7.65 5.67 -7.09
C ASN A 53 -6.52 5.96 -8.08
N TYR A 54 -5.30 6.14 -7.57
CA TYR A 54 -4.15 6.57 -8.37
C TYR A 54 -3.67 5.51 -9.38
N ASP A 55 -3.97 4.24 -9.16
CA ASP A 55 -3.71 3.13 -10.09
C ASP A 55 -4.68 3.11 -11.27
N GLU A 56 -5.85 3.75 -11.13
CA GLU A 56 -6.85 3.90 -12.19
C GLU A 56 -6.57 5.06 -13.15
N VAL A 57 -5.51 5.86 -12.93
CA VAL A 57 -5.21 7.06 -13.72
C VAL A 57 -5.04 6.76 -15.22
N LYS A 58 -4.60 5.54 -15.54
CA LYS A 58 -4.43 5.08 -16.94
C LYS A 58 -5.74 4.62 -17.60
N ASN A 59 -6.81 4.45 -16.83
CA ASN A 59 -8.09 4.02 -17.37
C ASN A 59 -8.77 5.20 -18.08
N GLU A 60 -9.31 4.94 -19.26
CA GLU A 60 -10.17 5.92 -19.93
C GLU A 60 -11.41 6.19 -19.07
N LYS A 61 -11.84 7.46 -19.07
CA LYS A 61 -12.99 7.92 -18.31
C LYS A 61 -14.07 8.34 -19.29
N GLY A 62 -15.29 7.85 -19.08
CA GLY A 62 -16.34 8.02 -20.06
C GLY A 62 -17.55 7.16 -19.78
N PHE A 63 -18.39 7.03 -20.79
CA PHE A 63 -19.60 6.22 -20.76
C PHE A 63 -19.90 5.70 -22.17
N TYR A 64 -20.73 4.65 -22.26
CA TYR A 64 -21.19 4.17 -23.57
C TYR A 64 -22.50 4.85 -23.97
N TYR A 65 -22.51 5.43 -25.18
CA TYR A 65 -23.73 5.75 -25.91
C TYR A 65 -24.12 4.54 -26.75
N VAL A 66 -25.25 3.90 -26.42
CA VAL A 66 -25.67 2.63 -27.01
C VAL A 66 -26.87 2.85 -27.91
N ARG A 67 -26.75 2.47 -29.18
CA ARG A 67 -27.88 2.42 -30.12
C ARG A 67 -28.31 0.98 -30.31
N VAL A 68 -29.62 0.74 -30.25
CA VAL A 68 -30.22 -0.55 -30.57
C VAL A 68 -31.14 -0.33 -31.76
N ASP A 69 -30.98 -1.13 -32.82
CA ASP A 69 -31.83 -1.04 -34.00
C ASP A 69 -33.13 -1.86 -33.85
N GLU A 70 -34.00 -1.80 -34.86
CA GLU A 70 -35.27 -2.53 -34.91
C GLU A 70 -35.12 -4.06 -34.89
N ASN A 71 -33.94 -4.58 -35.23
CA ASN A 71 -33.61 -6.01 -35.21
C ASN A 71 -32.96 -6.44 -33.88
N GLY A 72 -32.78 -5.52 -32.93
CA GLY A 72 -32.15 -5.77 -31.65
C GLY A 72 -30.62 -5.78 -31.68
N ASN A 73 -29.99 -5.33 -32.78
CA ASN A 73 -28.53 -5.24 -32.86
C ASN A 73 -28.01 -4.06 -32.03
N VAL A 74 -27.02 -4.34 -31.17
CA VAL A 74 -26.45 -3.38 -30.24
C VAL A 74 -25.17 -2.77 -30.82
N ASN A 75 -25.15 -1.43 -30.89
CA ASN A 75 -24.02 -0.64 -31.38
C ASN A 75 -23.53 0.32 -30.28
N PRO A 76 -22.62 -0.12 -29.39
CA PRO A 76 -22.08 0.72 -28.32
C PRO A 76 -20.91 1.58 -28.82
N GLN A 77 -21.00 2.88 -28.56
CA GLN A 77 -19.94 3.86 -28.81
C GLN A 77 -19.44 4.42 -27.47
N PHE A 78 -18.15 4.27 -27.17
CA PHE A 78 -17.58 4.89 -25.97
C PHE A 78 -17.37 6.39 -26.20
N ILE A 79 -17.94 7.20 -25.32
CA ILE A 79 -17.80 8.65 -25.28
C ILE A 79 -16.81 8.98 -24.15
N LYS A 80 -15.59 9.33 -24.54
CA LYS A 80 -14.53 9.72 -23.62
C LYS A 80 -14.77 11.14 -23.09
N LEU A 81 -14.58 11.32 -21.79
CA LEU A 81 -14.59 12.62 -21.13
C LEU A 81 -13.17 13.21 -21.16
N GLU A 82 -13.02 14.39 -21.74
CA GLU A 82 -11.73 15.08 -21.86
C GLU A 82 -11.46 16.06 -20.71
N SER A 83 -12.47 16.39 -19.90
CA SER A 83 -12.38 17.36 -18.81
C SER A 83 -12.24 16.71 -17.43
N THR A 84 -11.77 15.46 -17.37
CA THR A 84 -11.53 14.78 -16.09
C THR A 84 -10.34 15.38 -15.37
N ARG A 85 -10.33 15.28 -14.04
CA ARG A 85 -9.23 15.83 -13.26
C ARG A 85 -7.92 15.12 -13.59
N LYS A 86 -6.88 15.90 -13.89
CA LYS A 86 -5.54 15.39 -14.16
C LYS A 86 -4.87 14.92 -12.87
N PHE A 87 -4.41 13.68 -12.86
CA PHE A 87 -3.60 13.09 -11.79
C PHE A 87 -2.16 12.92 -12.30
N LEU A 88 -1.18 13.38 -11.52
CA LEU A 88 0.24 13.20 -11.78
C LEU A 88 0.80 12.18 -10.79
N VAL A 89 0.95 10.94 -11.23
CA VAL A 89 1.54 9.86 -10.42
C VAL A 89 3.06 9.89 -10.59
N LEU A 90 3.78 10.25 -9.52
CA LEU A 90 5.23 10.35 -9.51
C LEU A 90 5.79 9.16 -8.72
N GLU A 91 6.07 8.09 -9.44
CA GLU A 91 6.58 6.86 -8.83
C GLU A 91 8.10 6.86 -8.82
N GLN A 92 8.70 6.70 -7.64
CA GLN A 92 10.14 6.60 -7.48
C GLN A 92 10.53 5.57 -6.42
N ASP A 93 11.58 4.80 -6.74
CA ASP A 93 12.22 3.85 -5.85
C ASP A 93 13.32 4.55 -5.03
N PHE A 94 13.26 4.39 -3.71
CA PHE A 94 14.15 4.98 -2.71
C PHE A 94 14.93 3.92 -1.92
N THR A 95 15.09 2.73 -2.49
CA THR A 95 15.82 1.64 -1.83
C THR A 95 17.22 2.08 -1.41
N GLY A 96 17.57 1.79 -0.15
CA GLY A 96 18.86 2.14 0.45
C GLY A 96 19.03 3.63 0.80
N MET A 97 18.03 4.48 0.56
CA MET A 97 18.11 5.90 0.91
C MET A 97 17.68 6.17 2.35
N THR A 98 18.28 7.19 2.95
CA THR A 98 17.89 7.65 4.29
C THR A 98 16.56 8.41 4.25
N PRO A 99 15.74 8.36 5.31
CA PRO A 99 14.44 9.06 5.35
C PRO A 99 14.51 10.57 5.07
N SER A 100 15.58 11.23 5.50
CA SER A 100 15.83 12.65 5.22
C SER A 100 16.05 12.92 3.73
N LYS A 101 16.81 12.05 3.05
CA LYS A 101 17.05 12.18 1.61
C LYS A 101 15.79 11.89 0.79
N ILE A 102 15.01 10.89 1.21
CA ILE A 102 13.70 10.58 0.60
C ILE A 102 12.78 11.80 0.69
N THR A 103 12.70 12.43 1.87
CA THR A 103 11.90 13.64 2.07
C THR A 103 12.33 14.76 1.12
N GLU A 104 13.64 15.03 1.01
CA GLU A 104 14.17 16.08 0.13
C GLU A 104 13.81 15.83 -1.34
N LEU A 105 14.05 14.62 -1.83
CA LEU A 105 13.79 14.25 -3.22
C LEU A 105 12.29 14.25 -3.53
N ALA A 106 11.46 13.72 -2.62
CA ALA A 106 10.01 13.73 -2.79
C ALA A 106 9.44 15.16 -2.84
N VAL A 107 9.98 16.09 -2.04
CA VAL A 107 9.63 17.52 -2.13
C VAL A 107 10.01 18.10 -3.49
N GLN A 108 11.21 17.77 -4.01
CA GLN A 108 11.63 18.25 -5.33
C GLN A 108 10.75 17.70 -6.46
N LEU A 109 10.37 16.41 -6.41
CA LEU A 109 9.44 15.80 -7.36
C LEU A 109 8.10 16.53 -7.38
N VAL A 110 7.51 16.79 -6.20
CA VAL A 110 6.23 17.49 -6.07
C VAL A 110 6.33 18.90 -6.63
N LYS A 111 7.39 19.65 -6.30
CA LYS A 111 7.62 21.00 -6.84
C LYS A 111 7.79 21.01 -8.36
N GLY A 112 8.46 20.01 -8.91
CA GLY A 112 8.63 19.88 -10.36
C GLY A 112 7.33 19.58 -11.12
N ALA A 113 6.32 19.06 -10.42
CA ALA A 113 5.01 18.71 -10.97
C ALA A 113 3.88 19.68 -10.55
N ASP A 114 4.23 20.81 -9.93
CA ASP A 114 3.26 21.76 -9.36
C ASP A 114 2.53 22.57 -10.45
N GLU A 115 1.48 21.96 -11.00
CA GLU A 115 0.60 22.53 -12.00
C GLU A 115 -0.77 22.91 -11.39
N PRO A 116 -1.43 24.00 -11.84
CA PRO A 116 -2.75 24.38 -11.33
C PRO A 116 -3.81 23.27 -11.48
N GLY A 117 -4.55 22.98 -10.42
CA GLY A 117 -5.73 22.11 -10.44
C GLY A 117 -5.45 20.61 -10.58
N VAL A 118 -4.18 20.19 -10.65
CA VAL A 118 -3.81 18.77 -10.73
C VAL A 118 -3.82 18.12 -9.34
N VAL A 119 -4.02 16.81 -9.31
CA VAL A 119 -3.79 15.97 -8.13
C VAL A 119 -2.43 15.31 -8.25
N ILE A 120 -1.50 15.59 -7.34
CA ILE A 120 -0.15 15.00 -7.37
C ILE A 120 -0.10 13.82 -6.41
N ILE A 121 0.31 12.66 -6.91
CA ILE A 121 0.46 11.42 -6.14
C ILE A 121 1.93 10.98 -6.16
N PRO A 122 2.78 11.45 -5.23
CA PRO A 122 4.11 10.90 -5.10
C PRO A 122 4.04 9.51 -4.45
N VAL A 123 4.46 8.48 -5.18
CA VAL A 123 4.49 7.09 -4.72
C VAL A 123 5.92 6.74 -4.33
N LEU A 124 6.16 6.67 -3.02
CA LEU A 124 7.48 6.41 -2.43
C LEU A 124 7.66 4.91 -2.23
N LYS A 125 8.37 4.24 -3.15
CA LYS A 125 8.64 2.79 -3.09
C LYS A 125 10.06 2.51 -2.60
N GLY A 126 10.30 1.27 -2.19
CA GLY A 126 11.65 0.76 -1.94
C GLY A 126 11.85 0.21 -0.53
N THR A 127 13.06 -0.27 -0.25
CA THR A 127 13.44 -0.82 1.05
C THR A 127 14.43 0.10 1.75
N LEU A 128 14.09 0.56 2.95
CA LEU A 128 14.91 1.43 3.78
C LEU A 128 16.11 0.67 4.35
N PRO A 129 17.26 1.33 4.56
CA PRO A 129 18.41 0.75 5.26
C PRO A 129 18.05 0.12 6.61
N VAL A 130 18.93 -0.75 7.10
CA VAL A 130 18.88 -1.24 8.49
C VAL A 130 18.85 -0.03 9.44
N GLU A 131 18.04 -0.10 10.49
CA GLU A 131 17.77 0.98 11.45
C GLU A 131 16.93 2.19 10.97
N ALA A 132 16.69 2.35 9.67
CA ALA A 132 15.86 3.44 9.16
C ALA A 132 14.36 3.09 9.27
N SER A 133 13.58 4.01 9.85
CA SER A 133 12.12 3.87 9.90
C SER A 133 11.42 4.73 8.86
N ARG A 134 10.33 4.19 8.29
CA ARG A 134 9.44 4.93 7.39
C ARG A 134 8.78 6.13 8.08
N ALA A 135 8.61 6.08 9.40
CA ALA A 135 8.03 7.17 10.20
C ALA A 135 8.93 8.42 10.23
N ALA A 136 10.23 8.28 9.94
CA ALA A 136 11.17 9.39 9.87
C ALA A 136 11.11 10.16 8.53
N VAL A 137 10.31 9.71 7.56
CA VAL A 137 10.05 10.47 6.32
C VAL A 137 9.00 11.54 6.64
N ASP A 138 9.32 12.81 6.41
CA ASP A 138 8.43 13.93 6.70
C ASP A 138 7.37 14.08 5.59
N ILE A 139 6.30 13.30 5.71
CA ILE A 139 5.17 13.30 4.77
C ILE A 139 4.41 14.63 4.80
N ALA A 140 4.40 15.35 5.93
CA ALA A 140 3.76 16.65 6.01
C ALA A 140 4.50 17.65 5.12
N LYS A 141 5.83 17.65 5.13
CA LYS A 141 6.65 18.48 4.25
C LYS A 141 6.46 18.14 2.78
N VAL A 142 6.35 16.85 2.42
CA VAL A 142 6.05 16.43 1.04
C VAL A 142 4.66 16.91 0.61
N ARG A 143 3.65 16.76 1.48
CA ARG A 143 2.26 17.19 1.21
C ARG A 143 2.15 18.70 0.98
N ASN A 144 2.91 19.49 1.74
CA ASN A 144 2.88 20.95 1.69
C ASN A 144 3.87 21.54 0.66
N ALA A 145 4.48 20.72 -0.20
CA ALA A 145 5.52 21.16 -1.12
C ALA A 145 5.01 21.91 -2.36
N ALA A 146 3.74 21.70 -2.74
CA ALA A 146 3.10 22.34 -3.89
C ALA A 146 2.29 23.58 -3.46
N GLU A 147 2.25 24.59 -4.32
CA GLU A 147 1.50 25.84 -4.11
C GLU A 147 0.26 25.95 -5.01
N LYS A 148 0.28 25.33 -6.19
CA LYS A 148 -0.76 25.51 -7.24
C LYS A 148 -1.63 24.28 -7.42
N ALA A 149 -1.07 23.09 -7.20
CA ALA A 149 -1.80 21.84 -7.27
C ALA A 149 -3.03 21.86 -6.37
N LEU A 150 -4.08 21.14 -6.77
CA LEU A 150 -5.30 21.02 -5.97
C LEU A 150 -5.01 20.31 -4.65
N ILE A 151 -4.25 19.21 -4.73
CA ILE A 151 -3.86 18.41 -3.58
C ILE A 151 -2.63 17.57 -3.90
N VAL A 152 -1.78 17.36 -2.90
CA VAL A 152 -0.70 16.38 -2.91
C VAL A 152 -1.10 15.24 -1.97
N HIS A 153 -1.16 14.02 -2.47
CA HIS A 153 -1.52 12.84 -1.68
C HIS A 153 -0.41 11.78 -1.75
N PRO A 154 0.59 11.84 -0.85
CA PRO A 154 1.69 10.89 -0.86
C PRO A 154 1.24 9.46 -0.51
N VAL A 155 1.72 8.49 -1.28
CA VAL A 155 1.50 7.07 -1.04
C VAL A 155 2.84 6.44 -0.63
N VAL A 156 2.91 5.95 0.61
CA VAL A 156 4.15 5.39 1.19
C VAL A 156 4.12 3.87 1.08
N LEU A 157 4.95 3.34 0.17
CA LEU A 157 5.16 1.90 -0.05
C LEU A 157 6.60 1.50 0.31
N LEU A 158 7.14 2.14 1.35
CA LEU A 158 8.47 1.86 1.88
C LEU A 158 8.41 0.64 2.82
N ARG A 159 9.34 -0.28 2.64
CA ARG A 159 9.57 -1.43 3.52
C ARG A 159 10.79 -1.16 4.39
N GLU A 160 10.75 -1.58 5.64
CA GLU A 160 11.92 -1.52 6.52
C GLU A 160 12.71 -2.81 6.36
N SER A 161 14.04 -2.72 6.24
CA SER A 161 14.89 -3.91 6.22
C SER A 161 14.76 -4.65 7.56
N GLY A 162 14.30 -5.90 7.53
CA GLY A 162 14.41 -6.80 8.68
C GLY A 162 15.87 -7.15 8.97
N VAL A 163 16.13 -7.70 10.16
CA VAL A 163 17.45 -8.25 10.53
C VAL A 163 17.82 -9.36 9.53
N SER A 164 19.06 -9.37 9.02
CA SER A 164 19.46 -10.29 7.95
C SER A 164 19.37 -11.76 8.38
N GLU A 165 19.04 -12.65 7.45
CA GLU A 165 18.99 -14.10 7.72
C GLU A 165 20.32 -14.66 8.22
N GLU A 166 21.45 -14.06 7.83
CA GLU A 166 22.79 -14.42 8.32
C GLU A 166 22.97 -14.11 9.80
N VAL A 167 22.42 -12.99 10.28
CA VAL A 167 22.41 -12.63 11.72
C VAL A 167 21.47 -13.54 12.50
N VAL A 168 20.33 -13.91 11.92
CA VAL A 168 19.43 -14.90 12.54
C VAL A 168 20.13 -16.27 12.61
N ARG A 169 20.79 -16.72 11.54
CA ARG A 169 21.49 -18.01 11.51
C ARG A 169 22.67 -18.06 12.47
N SER A 170 23.51 -17.03 12.54
CA SER A 170 24.68 -17.01 13.43
C SER A 170 24.29 -17.16 14.91
N ILE A 171 23.11 -16.69 15.29
CA ILE A 171 22.58 -16.77 16.66
C ILE A 171 21.88 -18.11 16.91
N PHE A 172 21.15 -18.64 15.93
CA PHE A 172 20.31 -19.83 16.11
C PHE A 172 20.94 -21.17 15.69
N GLU A 173 22.06 -21.22 14.96
CA GLU A 173 22.68 -22.46 14.46
C GLU A 173 23.54 -23.26 15.47
N SER A 174 23.89 -22.69 16.63
CA SER A 174 24.62 -23.42 17.68
C SER A 174 23.68 -24.35 18.49
N GLU A 175 24.07 -25.61 18.69
CA GLU A 175 23.30 -26.67 19.38
C GLU A 175 22.58 -26.19 20.66
N PHE A 176 21.33 -26.64 20.84
CA PHE A 176 20.38 -26.23 21.89
C PHE A 176 21.01 -25.87 23.24
N LYS A 177 21.29 -24.57 23.41
CA LYS A 177 21.42 -23.89 24.71
C LYS A 177 20.20 -22.99 24.89
N ASP A 178 19.67 -22.97 26.11
CA ASP A 178 18.48 -22.27 26.61
C ASP A 178 17.99 -21.10 25.73
N LEU A 179 16.73 -21.19 25.27
CA LEU A 179 16.07 -20.19 24.41
C LEU A 179 16.11 -18.79 25.04
N LYS A 180 16.08 -18.69 26.38
CA LYS A 180 16.18 -17.41 27.09
C LYS A 180 17.55 -16.76 26.89
N THR A 181 18.63 -17.54 26.86
CA THR A 181 20.00 -17.06 26.62
C THR A 181 20.17 -16.58 25.18
N LYS A 182 19.69 -17.34 24.19
CA LYS A 182 19.75 -16.90 22.78
C LYS A 182 18.90 -15.66 22.52
N ALA A 183 17.70 -15.60 23.10
CA ALA A 183 16.86 -14.41 23.02
C ALA A 183 17.55 -13.21 23.67
N PHE A 184 18.23 -13.41 24.81
CA PHE A 184 19.01 -12.36 25.46
C PHE A 184 20.14 -11.86 24.58
N GLU A 185 20.96 -12.76 24.01
CA GLU A 185 22.07 -12.41 23.11
C GLU A 185 21.56 -11.67 21.86
N TYR A 186 20.48 -12.15 21.25
CA TYR A 186 19.83 -11.50 20.12
C TYR A 186 19.37 -10.08 20.45
N PHE A 187 18.64 -9.92 21.55
CA PHE A 187 18.15 -8.62 21.98
C PHE A 187 19.29 -7.68 22.40
N LEU A 188 20.30 -8.19 23.10
CA LEU A 188 21.46 -7.42 23.52
C LEU A 188 22.19 -6.86 22.31
N GLN A 189 22.39 -7.69 21.27
CA GLN A 189 23.04 -7.26 20.04
C GLN A 189 22.22 -6.18 19.32
N ILE A 190 20.90 -6.35 19.19
CA ILE A 190 20.01 -5.34 18.60
C ILE A 190 20.03 -4.03 19.39
N PHE A 191 19.96 -4.09 20.72
CA PHE A 191 19.87 -2.88 21.52
C PHE A 191 21.23 -2.18 21.66
N SER A 192 22.34 -2.91 21.57
CA SER A 192 23.69 -2.34 21.59
C SER A 192 23.99 -1.48 20.35
N GLU A 193 23.24 -1.64 19.26
CA GLU A 193 23.32 -0.76 18.08
C GLU A 193 22.75 0.64 18.34
N ARG A 194 21.88 0.81 19.35
CA ARG A 194 21.12 2.06 19.58
C ARG A 194 21.24 2.67 20.97
N TYR A 195 21.69 1.91 21.96
CA TYR A 195 21.74 2.33 23.36
C TYR A 195 23.14 2.12 23.93
N SER A 196 23.43 2.77 25.06
CA SER A 196 24.67 2.48 25.80
C SER A 196 24.70 1.02 26.27
N SER A 197 25.88 0.47 26.53
CA SER A 197 26.02 -0.94 26.93
C SER A 197 25.15 -1.31 28.14
N GLU A 198 25.03 -0.41 29.14
CA GLU A 198 24.22 -0.63 30.34
C GLU A 198 22.71 -0.59 30.03
N GLU A 199 22.28 0.35 29.19
CA GLU A 199 20.88 0.46 28.76
C GLU A 199 20.45 -0.70 27.85
N ALA A 200 21.31 -1.08 26.90
CA ALA A 200 21.08 -2.21 26.02
C ALA A 200 20.90 -3.51 26.80
N GLU A 201 21.73 -3.71 27.83
CA GLU A 201 21.62 -4.86 28.72
C GLU A 201 20.32 -4.83 29.53
N LYS A 202 19.95 -3.67 30.12
CA LYS A 202 18.69 -3.50 30.86
C LYS A 202 17.48 -3.84 29.98
N ILE A 203 17.43 -3.31 28.77
CA ILE A 203 16.31 -3.51 27.83
C ILE A 203 16.27 -4.97 27.34
N ALA A 204 17.42 -5.58 27.03
CA ALA A 204 17.50 -6.98 26.62
C ALA A 204 16.97 -7.94 27.70
N ARG A 205 17.33 -7.72 28.97
CA ARG A 205 16.83 -8.52 30.10
C ARG A 205 15.32 -8.43 30.23
N VAL A 206 14.75 -7.23 30.07
CA VAL A 206 13.29 -7.03 30.12
C VAL A 206 12.59 -7.69 28.93
N ALA A 207 13.15 -7.56 27.72
CA ALA A 207 12.59 -8.22 26.54
C ALA A 207 12.50 -9.74 26.71
N VAL A 208 13.51 -10.39 27.30
CA VAL A 208 13.45 -11.83 27.63
C VAL A 208 12.40 -12.14 28.69
N ARG A 209 12.29 -11.31 29.73
CA ARG A 209 11.27 -11.48 30.79
C ARG A 209 9.84 -11.40 30.26
N LEU A 210 9.60 -10.69 29.17
CA LEU A 210 8.27 -10.53 28.56
C LEU A 210 7.80 -11.76 27.76
N ILE A 211 8.70 -12.64 27.30
CA ILE A 211 8.36 -13.78 26.44
C ILE A 211 7.33 -14.72 27.10
N GLU A 212 7.57 -15.06 28.37
CA GLU A 212 6.74 -16.03 29.09
C GLU A 212 5.35 -15.48 29.47
N PRO A 213 5.20 -14.25 30.02
CA PRO A 213 3.90 -13.63 30.23
C PRO A 213 3.09 -13.45 28.93
N LEU A 214 3.74 -13.06 27.83
CA LEU A 214 3.06 -12.86 26.55
C LEU A 214 2.51 -14.17 25.97
N THR A 215 3.28 -15.26 26.03
CA THR A 215 2.83 -16.58 25.57
C THR A 215 1.67 -17.15 26.40
N LYS A 216 1.62 -16.80 27.69
CA LYS A 216 0.55 -17.19 28.62
C LYS A 216 -0.64 -16.21 28.67
N LYS A 217 -0.59 -15.13 27.88
CA LYS A 217 -1.59 -14.03 27.88
C LYS A 217 -1.81 -13.41 29.27
N GLU A 218 -0.75 -13.28 30.07
CA GLU A 218 -0.79 -12.70 31.41
C GLU A 218 -0.59 -11.17 31.37
N GLU A 219 -1.63 -10.44 30.96
CA GLU A 219 -1.56 -8.98 30.69
C GLU A 219 -1.06 -8.15 31.89
N GLU A 220 -1.49 -8.48 33.11
CA GLU A 220 -1.05 -7.78 34.33
C GLU A 220 0.46 -7.92 34.59
N LYS A 221 1.03 -9.11 34.33
CA LYS A 221 2.49 -9.32 34.49
C LYS A 221 3.30 -8.64 33.41
N VAL A 222 2.76 -8.56 32.19
CA VAL A 222 3.36 -7.77 31.09
C VAL A 222 3.42 -6.31 31.50
N LYS A 223 2.31 -5.75 32.00
CA LYS A 223 2.23 -4.35 32.44
C LYS A 223 3.22 -4.03 33.55
N GLN A 224 3.28 -4.86 34.59
CA GLN A 224 4.25 -4.69 35.70
C GLN A 224 5.71 -4.72 35.20
N THR A 225 6.02 -5.64 34.29
CA THR A 225 7.37 -5.78 33.72
C THR A 225 7.79 -4.55 32.90
N LEU A 226 6.83 -3.90 32.22
CA LEU A 226 7.07 -2.65 31.49
C LEU A 226 7.19 -1.44 32.42
N GLU A 227 6.39 -1.37 33.48
CA GLU A 227 6.47 -0.30 34.48
C GLU A 227 7.80 -0.30 35.26
N GLU A 228 8.42 -1.47 35.47
CA GLU A 228 9.76 -1.59 36.04
C GLU A 228 10.87 -1.02 35.14
N LEU A 229 10.67 -0.99 33.81
CA LEU A 229 11.64 -0.44 32.87
C LEU A 229 11.68 1.10 32.92
N LEU A 230 10.52 1.71 33.21
CA LEU A 230 10.32 3.17 33.30
C LEU A 230 10.81 3.77 34.63
N LYS A 231 11.16 2.93 35.60
CA LYS A 231 11.84 3.31 36.85
C LYS A 231 13.37 3.23 36.71
#